data_AF-A0A9D2K6K5-F1
#
_entry.id   AF-A0A9D2K6K5-F1
#
_cell.length_a   1.000
_cell.length_b   1.000
_cell.length_c   1.000
_cell.angle_alpha   90.00
_cell.angle_beta   90.00
_cell.angle_gamma   90.00
#
_symmetry.space_group_name_H-M   'P 1'
#
loop_
_entity.id
_entity.type
_entity.pdbx_description
1 polymer ?
#
loop_
_entity_poly.entity_id
_entity_poly.type
_entity_poly.pdbx_seq_one_letter_code
_entity_poly.pdbx_strand_id
1 'polypeptide(L)'
;MTEIKKAPCPAATRQGKSETIHHTQSTTNPRENQVETRTRIKYPNLLAEYQATGYTLGTLCDHANVTQELMQAILDGEEEPMLDEMRRLYALFSDFDGFSGYSFDYFCSPVLAVVRPYTNKGIARAHKLYTSLEQAVDAANKWGASRFDLERLRRAVDVFCKLRDGHMVTYAQYRHALNDADAIYRTTIPKAKRDRRGIAAH
;
A
#
# COMPACT_ATOMS: atom_id res chain seq x y z
N MET A 1 32.02 4.60 -0.76
CA MET A 1 31.02 4.40 -1.81
C MET A 1 30.49 2.99 -1.67
N THR A 2 29.26 2.84 -1.19
CA THR A 2 28.65 1.53 -0.95
C THR A 2 27.83 1.18 -2.19
N GLU A 3 28.31 0.25 -3.01
CA GLU A 3 27.58 -0.25 -4.17
C GLU A 3 26.27 -0.91 -3.72
N ILE A 4 25.13 -0.44 -4.24
CA ILE A 4 23.87 -1.15 -4.14
C ILE A 4 23.90 -2.26 -5.19
N LYS A 5 24.28 -3.47 -4.75
CA LYS A 5 24.19 -4.68 -5.58
C LYS A 5 22.72 -4.88 -5.99
N LYS A 6 22.48 -5.20 -7.27
CA LYS A 6 21.17 -5.60 -7.83
C LYS A 6 20.36 -6.41 -6.81
N ALA A 7 19.13 -5.98 -6.54
CA ALA A 7 18.25 -6.56 -5.54
C ALA A 7 18.17 -8.11 -5.66
N PRO A 8 18.75 -8.87 -4.71
CA PRO A 8 18.52 -10.30 -4.63
C PRO A 8 17.36 -10.53 -3.67
N CYS A 9 16.17 -10.82 -4.20
CA CYS A 9 15.12 -11.41 -3.36
C CYS A 9 15.42 -12.91 -3.21
N PRO A 10 15.51 -13.44 -1.97
CA PRO A 10 15.86 -14.83 -1.71
C PRO A 10 14.76 -15.79 -2.15
N ALA A 11 15.14 -16.92 -2.75
CA ALA A 11 14.24 -17.96 -3.24
C ALA A 11 13.58 -18.74 -2.09
N ALA A 12 12.26 -18.86 -2.10
CA ALA A 12 11.51 -19.73 -1.20
C ALA A 12 11.42 -21.15 -1.75
N THR A 13 12.01 -22.11 -1.05
CA THR A 13 11.94 -23.55 -1.31
C THR A 13 10.54 -24.08 -1.01
N ARG A 14 9.86 -24.65 -2.02
CA ARG A 14 8.63 -25.44 -1.86
C ARG A 14 8.96 -26.83 -1.33
N GLN A 15 8.32 -27.24 -0.24
CA GLN A 15 8.03 -28.65 0.04
C GLN A 15 6.59 -28.77 0.54
N GLY A 16 5.81 -29.65 -0.10
CA GLY A 16 4.42 -29.92 0.22
C GLY A 16 4.25 -31.07 1.21
N LYS A 17 3.01 -31.27 1.65
CA LYS A 17 2.37 -32.58 1.82
C LYS A 17 0.88 -32.39 2.04
N SER A 18 0.10 -33.13 1.26
CA SER A 18 -1.34 -33.35 1.46
C SER A 18 -1.53 -34.32 2.60
N GLU A 19 -2.53 -34.10 3.45
CA GLU A 19 -3.15 -35.16 4.24
C GLU A 19 -4.64 -34.87 4.44
N THR A 20 -5.42 -35.87 4.05
CA THR A 20 -6.87 -36.00 4.10
C THR A 20 -7.29 -36.41 5.51
N ILE A 21 -8.30 -35.77 6.11
CA ILE A 21 -8.94 -36.28 7.34
C ILE A 21 -10.48 -36.25 7.18
N HIS A 22 -11.07 -37.38 7.55
CA HIS A 22 -12.46 -37.79 7.41
C HIS A 22 -13.44 -37.04 8.35
N HIS A 23 -14.70 -37.10 7.92
CA HIS A 23 -15.92 -36.55 8.50
C HIS A 23 -16.37 -37.32 9.75
N THR A 24 -16.70 -36.63 10.85
CA THR A 24 -17.64 -37.12 11.88
C THR A 24 -18.45 -35.94 12.40
N GLN A 25 -19.77 -35.97 12.17
CA GLN A 25 -20.73 -35.03 12.76
C GLN A 25 -21.11 -35.55 14.16
N SER A 26 -21.16 -34.65 15.15
CA SER A 26 -21.91 -34.87 16.38
C SER A 26 -22.61 -33.57 16.78
N THR A 27 -23.94 -33.67 16.86
CA THR A 27 -24.93 -32.68 17.27
C THR A 27 -24.98 -32.50 18.78
N THR A 28 -24.98 -31.26 19.27
CA THR A 28 -25.86 -30.78 20.38
C THR A 28 -25.68 -29.27 20.58
N ASN A 29 -26.78 -28.52 20.57
CA ASN A 29 -26.92 -27.14 21.08
C ASN A 29 -27.87 -27.24 22.30
N PRO A 30 -27.79 -26.40 23.36
CA PRO A 30 -28.14 -24.98 23.18
C PRO A 30 -27.49 -23.95 24.15
N ARG A 31 -27.50 -22.69 23.67
CA ARG A 31 -27.57 -21.40 24.40
C ARG A 31 -26.31 -20.83 25.08
N GLU A 32 -26.14 -19.53 24.80
CA GLU A 32 -25.38 -18.51 25.55
C GLU A 32 -23.86 -18.59 25.48
N ASN A 33 -23.31 -18.11 24.36
CA ASN A 33 -22.26 -17.10 24.33
C ASN A 33 -22.03 -16.68 22.87
N GLN A 34 -22.98 -15.92 22.32
CA GLN A 34 -22.67 -15.11 21.14
C GLN A 34 -21.80 -13.96 21.61
N VAL A 35 -20.49 -14.20 21.64
CA VAL A 35 -19.51 -13.12 21.49
C VAL A 35 -19.59 -12.73 20.00
N GLU A 36 -20.62 -11.96 19.66
CA GLU A 36 -20.69 -11.22 18.41
C GLU A 36 -19.70 -10.05 18.47
N THR A 37 -18.41 -10.33 18.34
CA THR A 37 -17.42 -9.30 18.02
C THR A 37 -16.51 -9.80 16.92
N ARG A 38 -17.10 -10.06 15.75
CA ARG A 38 -16.36 -9.86 14.50
C ARG A 38 -16.66 -8.44 14.02
N THR A 39 -16.07 -7.46 14.69
CA THR A 39 -16.01 -6.10 14.15
C THR A 39 -15.26 -6.20 12.84
N ARG A 40 -16.01 -6.22 11.74
CA ARG A 40 -15.46 -6.25 10.39
C ARG A 40 -15.10 -4.80 10.11
N ILE A 41 -13.82 -4.50 9.94
CA ILE A 41 -13.33 -3.16 9.60
C ILE A 41 -14.24 -2.57 8.52
N LYS A 42 -14.95 -1.48 8.83
CA LYS A 42 -15.96 -0.87 7.96
C LYS A 42 -15.32 -0.23 6.73
N TYR A 43 -14.15 0.36 6.91
CA TYR A 43 -13.40 1.09 5.88
C TYR A 43 -12.00 0.47 5.68
N PRO A 44 -11.90 -0.74 5.12
CA PRO A 44 -10.63 -1.46 5.03
C PRO A 44 -9.59 -0.74 4.14
N ASN A 45 -10.02 0.06 3.17
CA ASN A 45 -9.10 0.84 2.33
C ASN A 45 -8.53 2.05 3.08
N LEU A 46 -9.33 2.76 3.89
CA LEU A 46 -8.82 3.81 4.80
C LEU A 46 -7.73 3.25 5.71
N LEU A 47 -7.98 2.11 6.35
CA LEU A 47 -6.98 1.46 7.21
C LEU A 47 -5.72 1.07 6.42
N ALA A 48 -5.88 0.54 5.21
CA ALA A 48 -4.75 0.18 4.36
C ALA A 48 -3.92 1.40 3.92
N GLU A 49 -4.55 2.55 3.66
CA GLU A 49 -3.85 3.82 3.34
C GLU A 49 -3.11 4.36 4.57
N TYR A 50 -3.72 4.33 5.75
CA TYR A 50 -3.07 4.68 7.01
C TYR A 50 -1.81 3.82 7.26
N GLN A 51 -1.94 2.51 7.11
CA GLN A 51 -0.82 1.58 7.29
C GLN A 51 0.30 1.76 6.26
N ALA A 52 -0.01 2.26 5.06
CA ALA A 52 0.96 2.41 3.97
C ALA A 52 1.68 3.76 3.97
N THR A 53 1.06 4.84 4.49
CA THR A 53 1.63 6.19 4.52
C THR A 53 2.67 6.41 5.62
N GLY A 54 2.52 5.71 6.75
CA GLY A 54 3.30 5.98 7.95
C GLY A 54 2.88 7.27 8.68
N TYR A 55 1.69 7.81 8.38
CA TYR A 55 1.11 8.88 9.20
C TYR A 55 0.91 8.41 10.64
N THR A 56 0.98 9.35 11.57
CA THR A 56 0.62 9.08 12.95
C THR A 56 -0.90 9.17 13.10
N LEU A 57 -1.46 8.49 14.10
CA LEU A 57 -2.87 8.63 14.45
C LEU A 57 -3.25 10.11 14.67
N GLY A 58 -2.36 10.89 15.28
CA GLY A 58 -2.54 12.34 15.49
C GLY A 58 -2.74 13.11 14.19
N THR A 59 -1.96 12.81 13.14
CA THR A 59 -2.14 13.43 11.81
C THR A 59 -3.55 13.17 11.26
N LEU A 60 -4.07 11.95 11.42
CA LEU A 60 -5.44 11.64 10.99
C LEU A 60 -6.47 12.44 11.81
N CYS A 61 -6.26 12.55 13.12
CA CYS A 61 -7.14 13.29 14.03
C CYS A 61 -7.21 14.77 13.67
N ASP A 62 -6.06 15.41 13.44
CA ASP A 62 -5.96 16.83 13.09
C ASP A 62 -6.70 17.12 11.77
N HIS A 63 -6.55 16.23 10.79
CA HIS A 63 -7.23 16.37 9.50
C HIS A 63 -8.74 16.11 9.61
N ALA A 64 -9.15 15.05 10.31
CA ALA A 64 -10.56 14.73 10.49
C ALA A 64 -11.27 15.69 11.46
N ASN A 65 -10.52 16.44 12.28
CA ASN A 65 -11.01 17.23 13.40
C ASN A 65 -11.77 16.38 14.43
N VAL A 66 -11.15 15.28 14.87
CA VAL A 66 -11.69 14.33 15.86
C VAL A 66 -10.65 14.00 16.92
N THR A 67 -11.07 13.37 18.03
CA THR A 67 -10.14 12.88 19.05
C THR A 67 -9.45 11.58 18.63
N GLN A 68 -8.35 11.22 19.32
CA GLN A 68 -7.63 9.97 19.05
C GLN A 68 -8.49 8.73 19.30
N GLU A 69 -9.31 8.77 20.35
CA GLU A 69 -10.22 7.68 20.71
C GLU A 69 -11.24 7.46 19.58
N LEU A 70 -11.83 8.53 19.06
CA LEU A 70 -12.79 8.44 17.96
C LEU A 70 -12.13 7.96 16.67
N MET A 71 -10.94 8.46 16.33
CA MET A 71 -10.20 7.99 15.16
C MET A 71 -9.85 6.50 15.25
N GLN A 72 -9.42 6.04 16.42
CA GLN A 72 -9.11 4.63 16.63
C GLN A 72 -10.38 3.77 16.46
N ALA A 73 -11.50 4.17 17.06
CA ALA A 73 -12.78 3.49 16.88
C ALA A 73 -13.25 3.47 15.41
N ILE A 74 -13.02 4.54 14.65
CA ILE A 74 -13.29 4.58 13.20
C ILE A 74 -12.42 3.56 12.45
N LEU A 75 -11.12 3.50 12.75
CA LEU A 75 -10.18 2.57 12.10
C LEU A 75 -10.47 1.11 12.44
N ASP A 76 -10.91 0.83 13.66
CA ASP A 76 -11.32 -0.50 14.12
C ASP A 76 -12.72 -0.89 13.61
N GLY A 77 -13.46 0.07 13.04
CA GLY A 77 -14.81 -0.12 12.50
C GLY A 77 -15.91 -0.15 13.56
N GLU A 78 -15.62 0.33 14.76
CA GLU A 78 -16.56 0.47 15.87
C GLU A 78 -17.46 1.69 15.67
N GLU A 79 -16.91 2.77 15.11
CA GLU A 79 -17.62 4.03 14.85
C GLU A 79 -17.66 4.36 13.35
N GLU A 80 -18.69 5.11 12.94
CA GLU A 80 -18.80 5.65 11.59
C GLU A 80 -18.41 7.13 11.56
N PRO A 81 -17.44 7.53 10.72
CA PRO A 81 -17.10 8.93 10.58
C PRO A 81 -18.24 9.66 9.87
N MET A 82 -18.44 10.92 10.24
CA MET A 82 -19.29 11.83 9.48
C MET A 82 -18.73 12.04 8.07
N LEU A 83 -19.60 12.36 7.11
CA LEU A 83 -19.19 12.55 5.72
C LEU A 83 -18.08 13.60 5.56
N ASP A 84 -18.12 14.68 6.34
CA ASP A 84 -17.11 15.74 6.29
C ASP A 84 -15.76 15.29 6.88
N GLU A 85 -15.76 14.47 7.93
CA GLU A 85 -14.55 13.85 8.49
C GLU A 85 -13.92 12.93 7.44
N MET A 86 -14.74 12.12 6.78
CA MET A 86 -14.29 11.21 5.73
C MET A 86 -13.73 11.98 4.52
N ARG A 87 -14.34 13.10 4.14
CA ARG A 87 -13.83 13.97 3.06
C ARG A 87 -12.48 14.59 3.41
N ARG A 88 -12.30 15.05 4.64
CA ARG A 88 -11.01 15.61 5.09
C ARG A 88 -9.92 14.55 5.16
N LEU A 89 -10.25 13.34 5.61
CA LEU A 89 -9.34 12.20 5.55
C LEU A 89 -8.99 11.85 4.10
N TYR A 90 -9.98 11.76 3.21
CA TYR A 90 -9.73 11.51 1.80
C TYR A 90 -8.78 12.55 1.19
N ALA A 91 -9.00 13.84 1.46
CA ALA A 91 -8.15 14.92 0.99
C ALA A 91 -6.68 14.76 1.42
N LEU A 92 -6.45 14.39 2.70
CA LEU A 92 -5.10 14.11 3.22
C LEU A 92 -4.36 13.08 2.37
N PHE A 93 -5.04 12.02 1.93
CA PHE A 93 -4.41 10.95 1.16
C PHE A 93 -4.41 11.17 -0.35
N SER A 94 -5.30 12.02 -0.88
CA SER A 94 -5.39 12.34 -2.31
C SER A 94 -4.40 13.41 -2.75
N ASP A 95 -4.08 14.37 -1.87
CA ASP A 95 -3.21 15.52 -2.19
C ASP A 95 -1.74 15.14 -2.37
N PHE A 96 -1.36 13.95 -1.89
CA PHE A 96 0.01 13.45 -1.98
C PHE A 96 0.45 13.12 -3.42
N ASP A 97 -0.50 13.04 -4.35
CA ASP A 97 -0.34 12.22 -5.53
C ASP A 97 -0.85 12.93 -6.77
N GLY A 98 -0.09 13.92 -7.27
CA GLY A 98 -0.32 14.57 -8.56
C GLY A 98 -0.36 13.63 -9.78
N PHE A 99 -0.40 12.32 -9.57
CA PHE A 99 -0.43 11.26 -10.56
C PHE A 99 -1.44 10.13 -10.30
N SER A 100 -2.09 10.02 -9.13
CA SER A 100 -3.14 9.00 -8.95
C SER A 100 -4.17 9.29 -7.86
N GLY A 101 -5.18 10.09 -8.21
CA GLY A 101 -6.42 10.18 -7.45
C GLY A 101 -7.17 8.85 -7.55
N TYR A 102 -7.16 8.06 -6.47
CA TYR A 102 -8.18 7.03 -6.30
C TYR A 102 -9.50 7.71 -5.94
N SER A 103 -10.64 7.09 -6.23
CA SER A 103 -11.94 7.73 -5.97
C SER A 103 -12.29 7.74 -4.48
N PHE A 104 -13.12 8.70 -4.06
CA PHE A 104 -13.75 8.68 -2.75
C PHE A 104 -14.49 7.35 -2.48
N ASP A 105 -15.08 6.74 -3.52
CA ASP A 105 -15.74 5.44 -3.42
C ASP A 105 -14.79 4.29 -3.07
N TYR A 106 -13.55 4.29 -3.61
CA TYR A 106 -12.54 3.31 -3.19
C TYR A 106 -12.23 3.48 -1.71
N PHE A 107 -12.05 4.73 -1.28
CA PHE A 107 -11.68 5.06 0.10
C PHE A 107 -12.72 4.56 1.10
N CYS A 108 -13.99 4.79 0.77
CA CYS A 108 -15.14 4.41 1.59
C CYS A 108 -15.63 2.98 1.34
N SER A 109 -15.00 2.22 0.43
CA SER A 109 -15.50 0.91 0.04
C SER A 109 -15.38 -0.09 1.19
N PRO A 110 -16.44 -0.88 1.48
CA PRO A 110 -16.38 -1.96 2.47
C PRO A 110 -15.58 -3.17 1.98
N VAL A 111 -15.09 -3.13 0.73
CA VAL A 111 -14.30 -4.20 0.12
C VAL A 111 -12.85 -3.72 -0.03
N LEU A 112 -11.92 -4.41 0.63
CA LEU A 112 -10.49 -4.14 0.48
C LEU A 112 -10.06 -4.33 -0.98
N ALA A 113 -9.51 -3.29 -1.59
CA ALA A 113 -8.95 -3.42 -2.93
C ALA A 113 -7.54 -4.02 -2.86
N VAL A 114 -7.32 -5.02 -3.71
CA VAL A 114 -6.07 -5.77 -3.77
C VAL A 114 -5.52 -5.83 -5.18
N VAL A 115 -4.20 -5.89 -5.30
CA VAL A 115 -3.53 -6.21 -6.56
C VAL A 115 -3.29 -7.72 -6.58
N ARG A 116 -3.96 -8.40 -7.52
CA ARG A 116 -3.83 -9.85 -7.74
C ARG A 116 -2.80 -10.11 -8.84
N PRO A 117 -1.62 -10.67 -8.53
CA PRO A 117 -0.50 -10.73 -9.48
C PRO A 117 -0.77 -11.64 -10.69
N TYR A 118 -1.70 -12.59 -10.59
CA TYR A 118 -2.08 -13.49 -11.67
C TYR A 118 -3.15 -12.93 -12.63
N THR A 119 -3.69 -11.74 -12.38
CA THR A 119 -4.66 -11.09 -13.27
C THR A 119 -3.92 -10.21 -14.27
N ASN A 120 -4.45 -10.03 -15.50
CA ASN A 120 -3.83 -9.13 -16.50
C ASN A 120 -3.57 -7.72 -15.93
N LYS A 121 -4.52 -7.18 -15.15
CA LYS A 121 -4.35 -5.89 -14.47
C LYS A 121 -3.23 -5.92 -13.42
N GLY A 122 -3.10 -7.01 -12.67
CA GLY A 122 -2.03 -7.18 -11.69
C GLY A 122 -0.65 -7.33 -12.33
N ILE A 123 -0.55 -8.09 -13.42
CA ILE A 123 0.68 -8.24 -14.21
C ILE A 123 1.13 -6.86 -14.74
N ALA A 124 0.20 -6.11 -15.34
CA ALA A 124 0.48 -4.77 -15.83
C ALA A 124 0.94 -3.81 -14.72
N ARG A 125 0.30 -3.88 -13.54
CA ARG A 125 0.70 -3.10 -12.35
C ARG A 125 2.09 -3.50 -11.85
N ALA A 126 2.39 -4.79 -11.73
CA ALA A 126 3.70 -5.27 -11.32
C ALA A 126 4.80 -4.82 -12.30
N HIS A 127 4.54 -4.88 -13.60
CA HIS A 127 5.43 -4.37 -14.63
C HIS A 127 5.65 -2.86 -14.50
N LYS A 128 4.58 -2.08 -14.28
CA LYS A 128 4.70 -0.62 -14.06
C LYS A 128 5.59 -0.31 -12.85
N LEU A 129 5.35 -0.98 -11.72
CA LEU A 129 6.17 -0.80 -10.52
C LEU A 129 7.64 -1.17 -10.77
N TYR A 130 7.89 -2.27 -11.49
CA TYR A 130 9.24 -2.66 -11.88
C TYR A 130 9.96 -1.56 -12.67
N THR A 131 9.32 -1.02 -13.71
CA THR A 131 9.90 0.05 -14.53
C THR A 131 10.19 1.32 -13.71
N SER A 132 9.28 1.74 -12.83
CA SER A 132 9.52 2.88 -11.93
C SER A 132 10.68 2.61 -10.95
N LEU A 133 10.79 1.38 -10.43
CA LEU A 133 11.88 0.99 -9.53
C LEU A 133 13.24 0.99 -10.25
N GLU A 134 13.33 0.48 -11.47
CA GLU A 134 14.58 0.54 -12.26
C GLU A 134 15.04 1.98 -12.43
N GLN A 135 14.14 2.88 -12.81
CA GLN A 135 14.44 4.30 -12.97
C GLN A 135 14.90 4.95 -11.64
N ALA A 136 14.22 4.64 -10.54
CA ALA A 136 14.55 5.15 -9.22
C ALA A 136 15.93 4.66 -8.74
N VAL A 137 16.21 3.36 -8.89
CA VAL A 137 17.51 2.74 -8.54
C VAL A 137 18.63 3.37 -9.36
N ASP A 138 18.45 3.50 -10.68
CA ASP A 138 19.45 4.11 -11.55
C ASP A 138 19.71 5.58 -11.18
N ALA A 139 18.67 6.34 -10.87
CA ALA A 139 18.81 7.72 -10.41
C ALA A 139 19.56 7.78 -9.07
N ALA A 140 19.16 6.96 -8.10
CA ALA A 140 19.79 6.86 -6.79
C ALA A 140 21.28 6.52 -6.87
N ASN A 141 21.65 5.54 -7.69
CA ASN A 141 23.04 5.15 -7.89
C ASN A 141 23.87 6.24 -8.59
N LYS A 142 23.26 6.94 -9.56
CA LYS A 142 23.97 7.93 -10.38
C LYS A 142 24.18 9.26 -9.68
N TRP A 143 23.19 9.72 -8.92
CA TRP A 143 23.18 11.08 -8.34
C TRP A 143 23.22 11.11 -6.82
N GLY A 144 23.16 9.94 -6.18
CA GLY A 144 23.07 9.80 -4.73
C GLY A 144 21.62 9.92 -4.24
N ALA A 145 21.22 9.01 -3.38
CA ALA A 145 19.94 9.03 -2.69
C ALA A 145 20.16 9.35 -1.20
N SER A 146 19.21 10.07 -0.58
CA SER A 146 19.24 10.25 0.87
C SER A 146 18.94 8.94 1.59
N ARG A 147 19.25 8.86 2.89
CA ARG A 147 18.86 7.70 3.72
C ARG A 147 17.34 7.44 3.68
N PHE A 148 16.55 8.50 3.65
CA PHE A 148 15.08 8.39 3.59
C PHE A 148 14.61 7.82 2.24
N ASP A 149 15.25 8.22 1.14
CA ASP A 149 14.96 7.69 -0.19
C ASP A 149 15.31 6.21 -0.29
N LEU A 150 16.43 5.78 0.31
CA LEU A 150 16.81 4.37 0.34
C LEU A 150 15.80 3.51 1.11
N GLU A 151 15.26 4.03 2.22
CA GLU A 151 14.25 3.31 3.01
C GLU A 151 12.91 3.20 2.26
N ARG A 152 12.51 4.27 1.54
CA ARG A 152 11.37 4.28 0.62
C ARG A 152 11.54 3.25 -0.49
N LEU A 153 12.72 3.24 -1.12
CA LEU A 153 13.05 2.30 -2.19
C LEU A 153 12.99 0.85 -1.70
N ARG A 154 13.50 0.58 -0.49
CA ARG A 154 13.43 -0.75 0.13
C ARG A 154 11.99 -1.23 0.29
N ARG A 155 11.10 -0.41 0.84
CA ARG A 155 9.68 -0.77 0.99
C ARG A 155 9.01 -1.02 -0.36
N ALA A 156 9.32 -0.20 -1.36
CA ALA A 156 8.77 -0.37 -2.71
C ALA A 156 9.26 -1.67 -3.38
N VAL A 157 10.53 -2.03 -3.19
CA VAL A 157 11.11 -3.31 -3.63
C VAL A 157 10.43 -4.49 -2.93
N ASP A 158 10.15 -4.39 -1.62
CA ASP A 158 9.46 -5.45 -0.88
C ASP A 158 8.05 -5.71 -1.43
N VAL A 159 7.32 -4.65 -1.80
CA VAL A 159 6.01 -4.77 -2.46
C VAL A 159 6.13 -5.43 -3.84
N PHE A 160 7.14 -5.06 -4.63
CA PHE A 160 7.40 -5.69 -5.92
C PHE A 160 7.75 -7.18 -5.78
N CYS A 161 8.62 -7.56 -4.84
CA CYS A 161 8.98 -8.96 -4.64
C CYS A 161 7.77 -9.80 -4.21
N LYS A 162 6.88 -9.28 -3.34
CA LYS A 162 5.61 -9.96 -3.03
C LYS A 162 4.78 -10.23 -4.29
N LEU A 163 4.59 -9.22 -5.14
CA LEU A 163 3.84 -9.36 -6.39
C LEU A 163 4.48 -10.38 -7.34
N ARG A 164 5.79 -10.30 -7.53
CA ARG A 164 6.58 -11.22 -8.37
C ARG A 164 6.46 -12.67 -7.89
N ASP A 165 6.48 -12.87 -6.57
CA ASP A 165 6.41 -14.19 -5.94
C ASP A 165 4.96 -14.73 -5.88
N GLY A 166 4.01 -14.03 -6.49
CA GLY A 166 2.60 -14.44 -6.59
C GLY A 166 1.73 -14.08 -5.40
N HIS A 167 2.27 -13.31 -4.43
CA HIS A 167 1.51 -12.80 -3.30
C HIS A 167 0.68 -11.57 -3.66
N MET A 168 -0.52 -11.50 -3.10
CA MET A 168 -1.35 -10.30 -3.20
C MET A 168 -0.81 -9.21 -2.28
N VAL A 169 -0.97 -7.96 -2.70
CA VAL A 169 -0.73 -6.77 -1.89
C VAL A 169 -1.98 -5.89 -1.92
N THR A 170 -2.17 -5.05 -0.91
CA THR A 170 -3.26 -4.06 -0.94
C THR A 170 -3.01 -3.05 -2.06
N TYR A 171 -4.08 -2.46 -2.60
CA TYR A 171 -3.92 -1.42 -3.61
C TYR A 171 -3.15 -0.21 -3.05
N ALA A 172 -3.38 0.15 -1.78
CA ALA A 172 -2.61 1.15 -1.05
C ALA A 172 -1.10 0.85 -1.07
N GLN A 173 -0.69 -0.36 -0.69
CA GLN A 173 0.74 -0.76 -0.71
C GLN A 173 1.36 -0.60 -2.09
N TYR A 174 0.67 -1.05 -3.14
CA TYR A 174 1.13 -0.89 -4.52
C TYR A 174 1.27 0.58 -4.91
N ARG A 175 0.26 1.41 -4.59
CA ARG A 175 0.24 2.83 -4.94
C ARG A 175 1.38 3.58 -4.25
N HIS A 176 1.54 3.41 -2.93
CA HIS A 176 2.62 4.04 -2.18
C HIS A 176 4.00 3.59 -2.66
N ALA A 177 4.17 2.30 -2.98
CA ALA A 177 5.42 1.81 -3.56
C ALA A 177 5.75 2.47 -4.90
N LEU A 178 4.74 2.65 -5.76
CA LEU A 178 4.90 3.33 -7.04
C LEU A 178 5.26 4.81 -6.84
N ASN A 179 4.58 5.49 -5.93
CA ASN A 179 4.82 6.89 -5.62
C ASN A 179 6.20 7.12 -5.00
N ASP A 180 6.63 6.24 -4.10
CA ASP A 180 7.97 6.28 -3.52
C ASP A 180 9.03 6.17 -4.62
N ALA A 181 8.88 5.23 -5.55
CA ALA A 181 9.79 5.09 -6.69
C ALA A 181 9.79 6.34 -7.60
N ASP A 182 8.61 6.82 -7.99
CA ASP A 182 8.47 8.00 -8.86
C ASP A 182 8.99 9.27 -8.18
N ALA A 183 8.77 9.42 -6.87
CA ALA A 183 9.26 10.55 -6.07
C ALA A 183 10.78 10.56 -6.03
N ILE A 184 11.42 9.41 -5.79
CA ILE A 184 12.89 9.29 -5.78
C ILE A 184 13.44 9.64 -7.16
N TYR A 185 12.90 9.04 -8.23
CA TYR A 185 13.33 9.37 -9.59
C TYR A 185 13.26 10.87 -9.88
N ARG A 186 12.17 11.52 -9.43
CA ARG A 186 12.01 12.96 -9.53
C ARG A 186 13.08 13.66 -8.69
N THR A 187 13.08 13.52 -7.37
CA THR A 187 13.89 14.34 -6.45
C THR A 187 15.39 14.16 -6.64
N THR A 188 15.83 12.98 -7.05
CA THR A 188 17.26 12.66 -7.23
C THR A 188 17.83 13.21 -8.54
N ILE A 189 17.02 13.45 -9.57
CA ILE A 189 17.50 14.04 -10.83
C ILE A 189 17.65 15.56 -10.70
N PRO A 190 18.83 16.14 -11.00
CA PRO A 190 19.01 17.59 -11.03
C PRO A 190 18.02 18.27 -11.98
N LYS A 191 17.35 19.35 -11.52
CA LYS A 191 16.29 20.07 -12.26
C LYS A 191 16.65 20.34 -13.74
N ALA A 192 17.87 20.80 -14.02
CA ALA A 192 18.36 21.11 -15.36
C ALA A 192 18.34 19.92 -16.36
N LYS A 193 18.35 18.66 -15.88
CA LYS A 193 18.24 17.46 -16.72
C LYS A 193 16.82 16.92 -16.80
N ARG A 194 15.93 17.27 -15.85
CA ARG A 194 14.52 16.89 -15.88
C ARG A 194 13.82 17.59 -17.06
N ASP A 195 14.08 18.88 -17.24
CA ASP A 195 13.43 19.69 -18.29
C ASP A 195 13.89 19.28 -19.70
N ARG A 196 15.17 18.90 -19.88
CA ARG A 196 15.68 18.41 -21.17
C ARG A 196 15.06 17.08 -21.63
N ARG A 197 14.54 16.24 -20.72
CA ARG A 197 13.82 15.01 -21.07
C ARG A 197 12.32 15.24 -21.29
N GLY A 198 11.74 16.29 -20.69
CA GLY A 198 10.34 16.68 -20.92
C GLY A 198 10.09 17.39 -22.26
N ILE A 199 11.10 18.01 -22.86
CA ILE A 199 11.00 18.72 -24.15
C ILE A 199 11.02 17.76 -25.35
N ALA A 200 11.38 16.48 -25.17
CA ALA A 200 11.43 15.49 -26.25
C ALA A 200 10.11 14.71 -26.46
N ALA A 201 9.02 15.09 -25.77
CA ALA A 201 7.73 14.39 -25.81
C ALA A 201 6.56 15.28 -26.26
N HIS A 202 6.83 16.35 -27.03
CA HIS A 202 5.83 17.15 -27.71
C HIS A 202 6.11 17.20 -29.22
#